data_AF-A0A8X6UMQ1-F1
#
_entry.id   AF-A0A8X6UMQ1-F1
#
_cell.length_a   1.000
_cell.length_b   1.000
_cell.length_c   1.000
_cell.angle_alpha   90.00
_cell.angle_beta   90.00
_cell.angle_gamma   90.00
#
_symmetry.space_group_name_H-M   'P 1'
#
loop_
_entity.id
_entity.type
_entity.pdbx_description
1 polymer ?
#
loop_
_entity_poly.entity_id
_entity_poly.type
_entity_poly.pdbx_seq_one_letter_code
_entity_poly.pdbx_strand_id
1 'polypeptide(L)'
;FPRTRVARDISLNSHYIILFRNNRDQSQIGCFGRQVFLHRSKFFMDAYKKATAEKYQFLLVDCFPTTDEELRLRQSLFPDDRGINWVFVPE
;
A
#
# COMPACT_ATOMS: atom_id res chain seq x y z
N PHE A 1 8.24 8.04 13.57
CA PHE A 1 7.78 9.26 12.87
C PHE A 1 8.10 10.47 13.72
N PRO A 2 8.58 11.58 13.11
CA PRO A 2 8.78 12.84 13.83
C PRO A 2 7.48 13.29 14.49
N ARG A 3 7.56 13.77 15.74
CA ARG A 3 6.41 14.22 16.53
C ARG A 3 5.97 15.62 16.11
N THR A 4 5.69 15.82 14.83
CA THR A 4 5.12 17.07 14.32
C THR A 4 3.61 17.00 14.38
N ARG A 5 2.96 18.04 14.94
CA ARG A 5 1.49 18.10 15.13
C ARG A 5 0.71 17.72 13.87
N VAL A 6 1.20 18.13 12.70
CA VAL A 6 0.52 17.97 11.41
C VAL A 6 0.81 16.65 10.68
N ALA A 7 1.80 15.86 11.10
CA ALA A 7 2.20 14.66 10.35
C ALA A 7 1.10 13.59 10.32
N ARG A 8 0.34 13.48 11.41
CA ARG A 8 -0.81 12.58 11.47
C ARG A 8 -1.88 13.00 10.46
N ASP A 9 -2.21 14.28 10.39
CA ASP A 9 -3.26 14.80 9.52
C ASP A 9 -2.88 14.65 8.04
N ILE A 10 -1.63 14.94 7.70
CA ILE A 10 -1.10 14.71 6.35
C ILE A 10 -1.20 13.23 5.99
N SER A 11 -0.81 12.33 6.89
CA SER A 11 -0.86 10.88 6.63
C SER A 11 -2.30 10.35 6.47
N LEU A 12 -3.27 10.86 7.24
CA LEU A 12 -4.67 10.42 7.17
C LEU A 12 -5.39 10.96 5.93
N ASN A 13 -4.98 12.11 5.39
CA ASN A 13 -5.56 12.72 4.19
C ASN A 13 -4.79 12.37 2.90
N SER A 14 -3.75 11.54 2.99
CA SER A 14 -3.00 11.09 1.81
C SER A 14 -3.81 10.05 1.03
N HIS A 15 -4.19 10.38 -0.21
CA HIS A 15 -4.91 9.46 -1.08
C HIS A 15 -4.02 8.35 -1.65
N TYR A 16 -2.74 8.61 -1.85
CA TYR A 16 -1.81 7.65 -2.42
C TYR A 16 -0.59 7.50 -1.52
N ILE A 17 -0.31 6.27 -1.11
CA ILE A 17 0.83 5.94 -0.26
C ILE A 17 1.66 4.87 -0.97
N ILE A 18 2.95 5.15 -1.16
CA ILE A 18 3.89 4.20 -1.77
C ILE A 18 4.72 3.56 -0.65
N LEU A 19 4.69 2.24 -0.58
CA LEU A 19 5.42 1.45 0.40
C LEU A 19 6.59 0.72 -0.26
N PHE A 20 7.80 1.12 0.10
CA PHE A 20 9.02 0.41 -0.28
C PHE A 20 9.34 -0.70 0.72
N ARG A 21 10.18 -1.65 0.28
CA ARG A 21 10.68 -2.72 1.14
C ARG A 21 11.40 -2.15 2.37
N ASN A 22 10.84 -2.38 3.54
CA ASN A 22 11.48 -2.11 4.83
C ASN A 22 11.78 -3.43 5.56
N ASN A 23 13.05 -3.81 5.64
CA ASN A 23 13.50 -5.01 6.35
C ASN A 23 13.71 -4.77 7.85
N ARG A 24 13.76 -3.50 8.31
CA ARG A 24 14.05 -3.14 9.70
C ARG A 24 12.81 -3.24 10.58
N ASP A 25 11.68 -2.75 10.10
CA ASP A 25 10.46 -2.68 10.91
C ASP A 25 9.21 -2.96 10.05
N GLN A 26 8.83 -4.24 9.99
CA GLN A 26 7.59 -4.65 9.33
C GLN A 26 6.34 -4.44 10.22
N SER A 27 6.52 -4.18 11.53
CA SER A 27 5.40 -3.98 12.44
C SER A 27 4.62 -2.71 12.09
N GLN A 28 5.33 -1.68 11.63
CA GLN A 28 4.74 -0.45 11.12
C GLN A 28 3.87 -0.69 9.88
N ILE A 29 4.34 -1.50 8.94
CA ILE A 29 3.57 -1.86 7.74
C ILE A 29 2.33 -2.66 8.10
N GLY A 30 2.45 -3.62 9.03
CA GLY A 30 1.30 -4.38 9.54
C GLY A 30 0.29 -3.50 10.28
N CYS A 31 0.75 -2.50 11.05
CA CYS A 31 -0.13 -1.54 11.71
C CYS A 31 -0.89 -0.69 10.69
N PHE A 32 -0.21 -0.16 9.69
CA PHE A 32 -0.82 0.57 8.59
C PHE A 32 -1.83 -0.31 7.83
N GLY A 33 -1.44 -1.54 7.47
CA GLY A 33 -2.32 -2.51 6.81
C GLY A 33 -3.62 -2.79 7.56
N ARG A 34 -3.57 -2.89 8.90
CA ARG A 34 -4.79 -2.99 9.73
C ARG A 34 -5.66 -1.74 9.69
N GLN A 35 -5.10 -0.56 9.48
CA GLN A 35 -5.87 0.69 9.38
C GLN A 35 -6.55 0.81 8.01
N VAL A 36 -5.88 0.42 6.92
CA VAL A 36 -6.43 0.55 5.56
C VAL A 36 -7.26 -0.65 5.09
N PHE A 37 -7.00 -1.83 5.65
CA PHE A 37 -7.62 -3.12 5.33
C PHE A 37 -7.98 -3.88 6.63
N LEU A 38 -8.88 -3.29 7.43
CA LEU A 38 -9.35 -3.75 8.75
C LEU A 38 -9.32 -5.28 8.95
N HIS A 39 -10.28 -5.98 8.35
CA HIS A 39 -10.44 -7.44 8.48
C HIS A 39 -9.55 -8.23 7.51
N ARG A 40 -8.82 -7.55 6.63
CA ARG A 40 -8.02 -8.14 5.53
C ARG A 40 -6.53 -7.82 5.65
N SER A 41 -6.03 -7.55 6.86
CA SER A 41 -4.63 -7.20 7.10
C SER A 41 -3.64 -8.29 6.67
N LYS A 42 -4.04 -9.57 6.72
CA LYS A 42 -3.21 -10.68 6.20
C LYS A 42 -3.02 -10.58 4.70
N PHE A 43 -4.10 -10.38 3.95
CA PHE A 43 -4.08 -10.14 2.51
C PHE A 43 -3.20 -8.94 2.15
N PHE A 44 -3.34 -7.82 2.87
CA PHE A 44 -2.50 -6.64 2.69
C PHE A 44 -1.00 -6.95 2.86
N MET A 45 -0.64 -7.68 3.92
CA MET A 45 0.76 -8.04 4.17
C MET A 45 1.32 -9.00 3.12
N ASP A 46 0.50 -9.90 2.59
CA ASP A 46 0.90 -10.81 1.52
C ASP A 46 1.10 -10.05 0.20
N ALA A 47 0.21 -9.10 -0.13
CA ALA A 47 0.37 -8.19 -1.26
C ALA A 47 1.65 -7.36 -1.14
N TYR A 48 1.92 -6.77 0.03
CA TYR A 48 3.15 -6.03 0.29
C TYR A 48 4.41 -6.88 0.08
N LYS A 49 4.44 -8.10 0.62
CA LYS A 49 5.60 -9.00 0.46
C LYS A 49 5.81 -9.39 -1.00
N LYS A 50 4.74 -9.67 -1.75
CA LYS A 50 4.81 -10.00 -3.19
C LYS A 50 5.28 -8.79 -4.00
N ALA A 51 4.66 -7.62 -3.80
CA ALA A 51 4.98 -6.40 -4.52
C ALA A 51 6.43 -5.95 -4.28
N THR A 52 6.96 -6.15 -3.08
CA THR A 52 8.31 -5.72 -2.68
C THR A 52 9.36 -6.84 -2.68
N ALA A 53 9.04 -7.99 -3.29
CA ALA A 53 9.94 -9.14 -3.34
C ALA A 53 11.24 -8.81 -4.10
N GLU A 54 11.10 -8.12 -5.23
CA GLU A 54 12.20 -7.73 -6.10
C GLU A 54 12.81 -6.37 -5.72
N LYS A 55 14.06 -6.16 -6.16
CA LYS A 55 14.77 -4.90 -5.91
C LYS A 55 14.05 -3.73 -6.59
N TYR A 56 14.03 -2.58 -5.90
CA TYR A 56 13.47 -1.31 -6.38
C TYR A 56 11.95 -1.32 -6.62
N GLN A 57 11.24 -2.37 -6.21
CA GLN A 57 9.79 -2.43 -6.29
C GLN A 57 9.11 -1.84 -5.05
N PHE A 58 7.81 -1.55 -5.20
CA PHE A 58 6.97 -0.93 -4.18
C PHE A 58 5.54 -1.47 -4.26
N LEU A 59 4.76 -1.20 -3.22
CA LEU A 59 3.31 -1.34 -3.24
C LEU A 59 2.67 0.06 -3.22
N LEU A 60 1.83 0.35 -4.21
CA LEU A 60 0.95 1.51 -4.18
C LEU A 60 -0.32 1.14 -3.40
N VAL A 61 -0.66 1.96 -2.41
CA VAL A 61 -1.89 1.86 -1.63
C VAL A 61 -2.76 3.06 -1.93
N ASP A 62 -3.91 2.80 -2.53
CA ASP A 62 -4.94 3.78 -2.86
C ASP A 62 -5.96 3.87 -1.72
N CYS A 63 -6.04 5.07 -1.14
CA CYS A 63 -6.94 5.47 -0.08
C CYS A 63 -8.01 6.45 -0.58
N PHE A 64 -8.15 6.63 -1.90
CA PHE A 64 -9.18 7.48 -2.48
C PHE A 64 -10.57 6.88 -2.24
N PRO A 65 -11.55 7.67 -1.78
CA PRO A 65 -12.82 7.15 -1.26
C PRO A 65 -13.71 6.49 -2.33
N THR A 66 -13.49 6.78 -3.61
CA THR A 66 -14.28 6.21 -4.73
C THR A 66 -13.55 5.09 -5.46
N THR A 67 -12.35 4.70 -5.02
CA THR A 67 -11.64 3.58 -5.64
C THR A 67 -12.24 2.28 -5.16
N ASP A 68 -12.63 1.42 -6.11
CA ASP A 68 -13.12 0.07 -5.82
C ASP A 68 -12.09 -0.73 -5.02
N GLU A 69 -12.55 -1.53 -4.06
CA GLU A 69 -11.67 -2.22 -3.10
C GLU A 69 -10.58 -3.07 -3.78
N GLU A 70 -10.95 -3.71 -4.89
CA GLU A 70 -10.09 -4.58 -5.71
C GLU A 70 -8.95 -3.82 -6.41
N LEU A 71 -9.09 -2.51 -6.61
CA LEU A 71 -8.14 -1.66 -7.32
C LEU A 71 -7.21 -0.89 -6.39
N ARG A 72 -7.34 -1.11 -5.08
CA ARG A 72 -6.65 -0.31 -4.05
C ARG A 72 -5.19 -0.67 -3.84
N LEU A 73 -4.75 -1.87 -4.23
CA LEU A 73 -3.37 -2.32 -4.08
C LEU A 73 -2.77 -2.57 -5.45
N ARG A 74 -1.77 -1.78 -5.84
CA ARG A 74 -1.14 -1.87 -7.17
C ARG A 74 0.37 -2.09 -7.07
N GLN A 75 0.91 -2.87 -8.00
CA GLN A 75 2.34 -3.08 -8.15
C GLN A 75 2.98 -2.07 -9.11
N SER A 76 2.17 -1.32 -9.87
CA SER A 76 2.66 -0.33 -10.82
C SER A 76 1.98 1.03 -10.62
N LEU A 77 2.74 2.10 -10.85
CA LEU A 77 2.21 3.48 -10.93
C LEU A 77 1.61 3.76 -12.31
N PHE A 78 2.23 3.17 -13.33
CA PHE A 78 1.86 3.32 -14.73
C PHE A 78 1.51 1.94 -15.31
N PRO A 79 0.73 1.92 -16.40
CA PRO A 79 0.55 0.69 -17.16
C PRO A 79 1.88 0.16 -17.70
N ASP A 80 1.98 -1.15 -17.86
CA ASP A 80 3.10 -1.77 -18.59
C ASP A 80 3.05 -1.45 -20.10
N ASP A 81 4.01 -1.97 -20.86
CA ASP A 81 4.08 -1.74 -22.32
C ASP A 81 2.84 -2.21 -23.10
N ARG A 82 1.97 -3.02 -22.45
CA ARG A 82 0.70 -3.49 -23.01
C ARG A 82 -0.51 -2.68 -22.53
N GLY A 83 -0.29 -1.65 -21.73
CA GLY A 83 -1.35 -0.84 -21.14
C GLY A 83 -2.02 -1.48 -19.92
N ILE A 84 -1.39 -2.47 -19.27
CA ILE A 84 -1.98 -3.20 -18.15
C ILE A 84 -1.43 -2.70 -16.80
N ASN A 85 -2.32 -2.44 -15.85
CA ASN A 85 -1.97 -2.19 -14.45
C ASN A 85 -2.11 -3.46 -13.62
N TRP A 86 -1.05 -3.83 -12.89
CA TRP A 86 -1.05 -5.03 -12.05
C TRP A 86 -1.59 -4.70 -10.65
N VAL A 87 -2.66 -5.38 -10.26
CA VAL A 87 -3.39 -5.16 -9.00
C VAL A 87 -3.48 -6.43 -8.17
N PHE A 88 -3.56 -6.27 -6.85
CA PHE A 88 -3.83 -7.37 -5.92
C PHE A 88 -5.31 -7.34 -5.53
N VAL A 89 -6.01 -8.42 -5.84
CA VAL A 89 -7.44 -8.59 -5.55
C VAL A 89 -7.60 -9.58 -4.39
N PRO A 90 -8.42 -9.27 -3.37
CA PRO A 90 -8.74 -10.22 -2.30
C PRO A 90 -9.61 -11.37 -2.85
N GLU A 91 -9.35 -12.60 -2.38
CA GLU A 91 -10.23 -13.76 -2.62
C GLU A 91 -11.60 -13.60 -1.94
#